data_AF-A0A3M1VWW0-F1
#
_entry.id   AF-A0A3M1VWW0-F1
#
_cell.length_a   1.000
_cell.length_b   1.000
_cell.length_c   1.000
_cell.angle_alpha   90.00
_cell.angle_beta   90.00
_cell.angle_gamma   90.00
#
_symmetry.space_group_name_H-M   'P 1'
#
loop_
_entity.id
_entity.type
_entity.pdbx_description
1 polymer ?
#
loop_
_entity_poly.entity_id
_entity_poly.type
_entity_poly.pdbx_seq_one_letter_code
_entity_poly.pdbx_strand_id
1 'polypeptide(L)'
;MSGNRPDLEQRVAELERRLDRIERRVEALAAAGPEAWTVAEVPETAAPPTRSRGPRPAAWLALTGRTFVVLAGAFAWRALTESGVLPQEAGTALGIAYALVWLVMADRAAARDDRLSAGFHGLATALIAFPLVGEATAKFGFLTPTQGAVALSIAAGGALLLAWRRHLRGLAWTMTSAAVATAWALAVATQRFVPYALVLVGLAAVAQWLGYSRRWTVLASLATYVAAITLAGMTAIATLGPSERVRHLFEPEALAAVELIFLALSLAGGGIRAGWLGGELGAIEIAQLATAAAVAVAGAPWLVPAPRRWALGTAGALVALLAFSATLAAGRRGARTETARRGFAFLGLALVVWAAWLTLPAGPRAIGLAAAGAALLHLSRDGAGGLRAASGLLLLLAAAAPSGLLGTIHRGLFAPHPGAGAPGAACIAALVLGAVGSLPPLRGADRGWSTPLNVGRLFVVALVLAGAAALAVLAIASAAGAGAAWLSTLRTAALAALALAAAGLGRAPRFAVAGWLLYPALTVGGVKLLLEDLRVGRPATLVLSLAMFGLALIAAPRLARRPSPAGRGAASS
;
A
#
# COMPACT_ATOMS: atom_id res chain seq x y z
N MET A 1 52.76 -8.81 -3.93
CA MET A 1 52.06 -7.63 -3.36
C MET A 1 52.85 -6.35 -3.65
N SER A 2 52.86 -5.85 -4.90
CA SER A 2 53.63 -4.64 -5.26
C SER A 2 53.05 -3.85 -6.45
N GLY A 3 51.78 -4.05 -6.80
CA GLY A 3 51.17 -3.47 -8.02
C GLY A 3 50.27 -2.24 -7.83
N ASN A 4 50.04 -1.74 -6.61
CA ASN A 4 49.01 -0.72 -6.34
C ASN A 4 49.49 0.58 -5.68
N ARG A 5 50.80 0.71 -5.40
CA ARG A 5 51.40 1.96 -4.90
C ARG A 5 51.50 3.08 -5.95
N PRO A 6 51.87 2.83 -7.24
CA PRO A 6 52.07 3.93 -8.17
C PRO A 6 50.78 4.66 -8.55
N ASP A 7 49.61 3.99 -8.58
CA ASP A 7 48.32 4.66 -8.87
C ASP A 7 47.85 5.57 -7.73
N LEU A 8 48.17 5.23 -6.47
CA LEU A 8 47.85 6.07 -5.32
C LEU A 8 48.75 7.31 -5.27
N GLU A 9 50.06 7.14 -5.50
CA GLU A 9 51.01 8.26 -5.57
C GLU A 9 50.65 9.23 -6.70
N GLN A 10 50.23 8.70 -7.86
CA GLN A 10 49.82 9.53 -9.00
C GLN A 10 48.51 10.29 -8.73
N ARG A 11 47.54 9.67 -8.03
CA ARG A 11 46.29 10.33 -7.60
C ARG A 11 46.51 11.39 -6.53
N VAL A 12 47.42 11.15 -5.59
CA VAL A 12 47.79 12.14 -4.55
C VAL A 12 48.50 13.32 -5.20
N ALA A 13 49.46 13.09 -6.11
CA ALA A 13 50.15 14.15 -6.83
C ALA A 13 49.21 14.97 -7.75
N GLU A 14 48.12 14.37 -8.25
CA GLU A 14 47.09 15.10 -9.01
C GLU A 14 46.17 15.93 -8.10
N LEU A 15 45.87 15.45 -6.90
CA LEU A 15 45.10 16.19 -5.90
C LEU A 15 45.89 17.38 -5.36
N GLU A 16 47.18 17.22 -5.07
CA GLU A 16 48.07 18.32 -4.66
C GLU A 16 48.15 19.40 -5.73
N ARG A 17 48.36 19.02 -7.00
CA ARG A 17 48.37 19.97 -8.13
C ARG A 17 47.03 20.71 -8.33
N ARG A 18 45.91 20.10 -7.94
CA ARG A 18 44.59 20.75 -7.97
C ARG A 18 44.40 21.69 -6.79
N LEU A 19 44.87 21.29 -5.60
CA LEU A 19 44.79 22.12 -4.41
C LEU A 19 45.65 23.37 -4.56
N ASP A 20 46.90 23.24 -5.02
CA ASP A 20 47.79 24.39 -5.30
C ASP A 20 47.20 25.37 -6.33
N ARG A 21 46.41 24.86 -7.28
CA ARG A 21 45.76 25.69 -8.29
C ARG A 21 44.58 26.46 -7.70
N ILE A 22 43.88 25.86 -6.75
CA ILE A 22 42.76 26.49 -6.04
C ILE A 22 43.32 27.51 -5.05
N GLU A 23 44.33 27.14 -4.27
CA GLU A 23 44.99 28.04 -3.31
C GLU A 23 45.56 29.27 -4.01
N ARG A 24 46.31 29.12 -5.12
CA ARG A 24 46.77 30.28 -5.90
C ARG A 24 45.65 31.15 -6.46
N ARG A 25 44.49 30.57 -6.82
CA ARG A 25 43.32 31.36 -7.26
C ARG A 25 42.65 32.08 -6.11
N VAL A 26 42.59 31.45 -4.93
CA VAL A 26 42.03 32.05 -3.72
C VAL A 26 42.97 33.15 -3.21
N GLU A 27 44.28 32.94 -3.23
CA GLU A 27 45.28 33.96 -2.91
C GLU A 27 45.27 35.11 -3.91
N ALA A 28 45.14 34.84 -5.22
CA ALA A 28 44.97 35.89 -6.22
C ALA A 28 43.68 36.70 -6.00
N LEU A 29 42.59 36.05 -5.57
CA LEU A 29 41.33 36.72 -5.23
C LEU A 29 41.39 37.46 -3.88
N ALA A 30 42.18 36.95 -2.92
CA ALA A 30 42.37 37.58 -1.61
C ALA A 30 43.35 38.77 -1.70
N ALA A 31 44.40 38.66 -2.51
CA ALA A 31 45.36 39.72 -2.80
C ALA A 31 44.76 40.83 -3.68
N ALA A 32 43.69 40.55 -4.42
CA ALA A 32 42.94 41.57 -5.14
C ALA A 32 42.24 42.57 -4.21
N GLY A 33 42.07 42.27 -2.92
CA GLY A 33 41.49 43.16 -1.92
C GLY A 33 40.03 43.59 -2.22
N PRO A 34 39.28 44.12 -1.24
CA PRO A 34 37.91 44.60 -1.47
C PRO A 34 37.84 45.85 -2.37
N GLU A 35 38.97 46.52 -2.62
CA GLU A 35 39.07 47.78 -3.34
C GLU A 35 39.34 47.65 -4.86
N ALA A 36 39.64 46.45 -5.37
CA ALA A 36 39.67 46.19 -6.82
C ALA A 36 38.26 46.02 -7.43
N TRP A 37 37.21 46.28 -6.65
CA TRP A 37 35.85 46.46 -7.14
C TRP A 37 35.52 47.95 -7.36
N THR A 38 36.48 48.70 -7.88
CA THR A 38 36.15 49.95 -8.58
C THR A 38 35.44 49.57 -9.87
N VAL A 39 34.16 49.92 -9.94
CA VAL A 39 33.33 49.77 -11.13
C VAL A 39 34.03 50.52 -12.26
N ALA A 40 34.76 49.80 -13.10
CA ALA A 40 35.10 50.29 -14.42
C ALA A 40 33.75 50.59 -15.11
N GLU A 41 33.54 51.85 -15.49
CA GLU A 41 32.43 52.25 -16.35
C GLU A 41 32.48 51.39 -17.62
N VAL A 42 31.67 50.34 -17.63
CA VAL A 42 31.39 49.56 -18.82
C VAL A 42 30.51 50.46 -19.70
N PRO A 43 30.90 50.74 -20.96
CA PRO A 43 30.07 51.49 -21.89
C PRO A 43 28.68 50.86 -21.94
N GLU A 44 27.65 51.70 -21.90
CA GLU A 44 26.23 51.37 -21.90
C GLU A 44 25.86 50.46 -23.09
N THR A 45 26.15 49.17 -22.94
CA THR A 45 25.78 48.13 -23.89
C THR A 45 24.57 47.47 -23.29
N ALA A 46 23.40 47.85 -23.82
CA ALA A 46 22.07 47.32 -23.55
C ALA A 46 22.02 46.25 -22.46
N ALA A 47 21.55 46.65 -21.27
CA ALA A 47 21.27 45.72 -20.17
C ALA A 47 20.54 44.49 -20.71
N PRO A 48 21.04 43.26 -20.48
CA PRO A 48 20.28 42.07 -20.81
C PRO A 48 18.92 42.20 -20.09
N PRO A 49 17.79 41.92 -20.76
CA PRO A 49 16.49 42.13 -20.17
C PRO A 49 16.48 41.41 -18.82
N THR A 50 16.31 42.21 -17.76
CA THR A 50 16.03 41.74 -16.42
C THR A 50 14.78 40.87 -16.55
N ARG A 51 14.98 39.56 -16.65
CA ARG A 51 13.91 38.58 -16.55
C ARG A 51 13.34 38.74 -15.14
N SER A 52 12.29 39.56 -15.05
CA SER A 52 11.49 39.76 -13.86
C SER A 52 10.98 38.39 -13.41
N ARG A 53 11.64 37.83 -12.39
CA ARG A 53 11.23 36.58 -11.75
C ARG A 53 10.05 36.91 -10.83
N GLY A 54 8.84 36.63 -11.31
CA GLY A 54 7.62 36.66 -10.52
C GLY A 54 6.43 37.26 -11.26
N PRO A 55 5.24 36.64 -11.21
CA PRO A 55 4.01 37.29 -11.65
C PRO A 55 3.78 38.59 -10.87
N ARG A 56 3.62 39.72 -11.56
CA ARG A 56 3.25 40.99 -10.90
C ARG A 56 1.83 40.83 -10.29
N PRO A 57 1.57 41.29 -9.04
CA PRO A 57 0.24 41.23 -8.43
C PRO A 57 -0.85 41.87 -9.30
N ALA A 58 -0.50 42.93 -10.03
CA ALA A 58 -1.38 43.57 -11.02
C ALA A 58 -1.80 42.65 -12.16
N ALA A 59 -0.93 41.74 -12.61
CA ALA A 59 -1.26 40.77 -13.66
C ALA A 59 -2.27 39.72 -13.16
N TRP A 60 -2.13 39.29 -11.90
CA TRP A 60 -3.13 38.42 -11.25
C TRP A 60 -4.49 39.11 -11.15
N LEU A 61 -4.53 40.35 -10.68
CA LEU A 61 -5.77 41.12 -10.56
C LEU A 61 -6.45 41.29 -11.93
N ALA A 62 -5.69 41.65 -12.95
CA ALA A 62 -6.21 41.80 -14.31
C ALA A 62 -6.75 40.48 -14.89
N LEU A 63 -6.04 39.36 -14.70
CA LEU A 63 -6.50 38.04 -15.17
C LEU A 63 -7.73 37.56 -14.40
N THR A 64 -7.80 37.84 -13.10
CA THR A 64 -9.00 37.59 -12.29
C THR A 64 -10.18 38.41 -12.80
N GLY A 65 -10.01 39.71 -13.02
CA GLY A 65 -11.04 40.58 -13.59
C GLY A 65 -11.53 40.08 -14.96
N ARG A 66 -10.61 39.69 -15.85
CA ARG A 66 -10.98 39.07 -17.14
C ARG A 66 -11.77 37.78 -16.95
N THR A 67 -11.40 36.94 -15.99
CA THR A 67 -12.13 35.70 -15.71
C THR A 67 -13.55 35.98 -15.23
N PHE A 68 -13.77 37.01 -14.40
CA PHE A 68 -15.12 37.44 -14.03
C PHE A 68 -15.94 37.91 -15.23
N VAL A 69 -15.35 38.66 -16.17
CA VAL A 69 -16.04 39.04 -17.42
C VAL A 69 -16.41 37.81 -18.25
N VAL A 70 -15.50 36.83 -18.33
CA VAL A 70 -15.78 35.56 -19.02
C VAL A 70 -16.96 34.82 -18.38
N LEU A 71 -16.99 34.74 -17.05
CA LEU A 71 -18.10 34.13 -16.30
C LEU A 71 -19.40 34.92 -16.49
N ALA A 72 -19.36 36.26 -16.49
CA ALA A 72 -20.53 37.08 -16.77
C ALA A 72 -21.15 36.76 -18.14
N GLY A 73 -20.31 36.52 -19.16
CA GLY A 73 -20.78 36.03 -20.47
C GLY A 73 -21.49 34.68 -20.39
N ALA A 74 -21.01 33.75 -19.57
CA ALA A 74 -21.70 32.46 -19.36
C ALA A 74 -23.04 32.63 -18.62
N PHE A 75 -23.08 33.50 -17.61
CA PHE A 75 -24.32 33.83 -16.88
C PHE A 75 -25.34 34.56 -17.75
N ALA A 76 -24.91 35.33 -18.75
CA ALA A 76 -25.82 35.97 -19.70
C ALA A 76 -26.60 34.92 -20.51
N TRP A 77 -25.94 33.88 -21.03
CA TRP A 77 -26.63 32.77 -21.70
C TRP A 77 -27.63 32.08 -20.78
N ARG A 78 -27.24 31.87 -19.53
CA ARG A 78 -28.13 31.29 -18.52
C ARG A 78 -29.36 32.17 -18.28
N ALA A 79 -29.18 33.48 -18.11
CA ALA A 79 -30.29 34.41 -17.91
C ALA A 79 -31.27 34.42 -19.09
N LEU A 80 -30.78 34.32 -20.33
CA LEU A 80 -31.62 34.21 -21.52
C LEU A 80 -32.42 32.90 -21.58
N THR A 81 -31.87 31.79 -21.06
CA THR A 81 -32.64 30.55 -20.93
C THR A 81 -33.65 30.60 -19.79
N GLU A 82 -33.28 31.18 -18.65
CA GLU A 82 -34.17 31.28 -17.48
C GLU A 82 -35.32 32.26 -17.72
N SER A 83 -35.15 33.27 -18.58
CA SER A 83 -36.20 34.19 -19.00
C SER A 83 -37.11 33.62 -20.10
N GLY A 84 -36.83 32.42 -20.61
CA GLY A 84 -37.60 31.77 -21.67
C GLY A 84 -37.36 32.31 -23.08
N VAL A 85 -36.40 33.24 -23.27
CA VAL A 85 -36.05 33.78 -24.59
C VAL A 85 -35.39 32.73 -25.47
N LEU A 86 -34.55 31.88 -24.87
CA LEU A 86 -33.90 30.76 -25.55
C LEU A 86 -34.38 29.42 -24.98
N PRO A 87 -34.60 28.39 -25.83
CA PRO A 87 -34.77 27.02 -25.35
C PRO A 87 -33.58 26.57 -24.51
N GLN A 88 -33.86 25.80 -23.46
CA GLN A 88 -32.84 25.41 -22.49
C GLN A 88 -31.75 24.49 -23.09
N GLU A 89 -32.12 23.67 -24.08
CA GLU A 89 -31.19 22.86 -24.88
C GLU A 89 -30.21 23.74 -25.67
N ALA A 90 -30.73 24.80 -26.32
CA ALA A 90 -29.93 25.73 -27.11
C ALA A 90 -28.95 26.50 -26.21
N GLY A 91 -29.39 26.99 -25.05
CA GLY A 91 -28.50 27.68 -24.13
C GLY A 91 -27.44 26.76 -23.49
N THR A 92 -27.78 25.48 -23.24
CA THR A 92 -26.80 24.48 -22.80
C THR A 92 -25.76 24.25 -23.90
N ALA A 93 -26.18 24.05 -25.14
CA ALA A 93 -25.26 23.87 -26.27
C ALA A 93 -24.33 25.09 -26.46
N LEU A 94 -24.89 26.30 -26.38
CA LEU A 94 -24.12 27.56 -26.43
C LEU A 94 -23.13 27.68 -25.26
N GLY A 95 -23.53 27.27 -24.05
CA GLY A 95 -22.65 27.25 -22.87
C GLY A 95 -21.46 26.30 -23.05
N ILE A 96 -21.68 25.09 -23.58
CA ILE A 96 -20.60 24.14 -23.91
C ILE A 96 -19.68 24.74 -24.98
N ALA A 97 -20.24 25.27 -26.06
CA ALA A 97 -19.47 25.90 -27.12
C ALA A 97 -18.61 27.06 -26.59
N TYR A 98 -19.18 27.88 -25.72
CA TYR A 98 -18.47 28.97 -25.06
C TYR A 98 -17.32 28.46 -24.17
N ALA A 99 -17.52 27.39 -23.40
CA ALA A 99 -16.45 26.77 -22.62
C ALA A 99 -15.32 26.20 -23.51
N LEU A 100 -15.66 25.57 -24.64
CA LEU A 100 -14.68 25.06 -25.60
C LEU A 100 -13.82 26.16 -26.20
N VAL A 101 -14.41 27.32 -26.50
CA VAL A 101 -13.65 28.51 -26.96
C VAL A 101 -12.58 28.88 -25.94
N TRP A 102 -12.90 28.89 -24.64
CA TRP A 102 -11.92 29.21 -23.60
C TRP A 102 -10.86 28.13 -23.42
N LEU A 103 -11.18 26.86 -23.65
CA LEU A 103 -10.19 25.79 -23.68
C LEU A 103 -9.20 25.97 -24.85
N VAL A 104 -9.69 26.35 -26.03
CA VAL A 104 -8.85 26.70 -27.18
C VAL A 104 -8.00 27.93 -26.88
N MET A 105 -8.55 28.96 -26.23
CA MET A 105 -7.78 30.13 -25.80
C MET A 105 -6.69 29.78 -24.78
N ALA A 106 -6.95 28.82 -23.87
CA ALA A 106 -5.95 28.29 -22.96
C ALA A 106 -4.81 27.60 -23.73
N ASP A 107 -5.12 26.80 -24.76
CA ASP A 107 -4.12 26.18 -25.63
C ASP A 107 -3.28 27.21 -26.37
N ARG A 108 -3.92 28.24 -26.95
CA ARG A 108 -3.23 29.32 -27.66
C ARG A 108 -2.35 30.16 -26.74
N ALA A 109 -2.80 30.46 -25.53
CA ALA A 109 -1.98 31.16 -24.54
C ALA A 109 -0.77 30.32 -24.13
N ALA A 110 -0.96 29.02 -23.89
CA ALA A 110 0.12 28.11 -23.55
C ALA A 110 1.12 27.90 -24.70
N ALA A 111 0.64 27.93 -25.96
CA ALA A 111 1.49 27.90 -27.14
C ALA A 111 2.41 29.13 -27.26
N ARG A 112 2.03 30.24 -26.64
CA ARG A 112 2.82 31.48 -26.53
C ARG A 112 3.67 31.55 -25.24
N ASP A 113 3.76 30.44 -24.50
CA ASP A 113 4.42 30.30 -23.20
C ASP A 113 3.86 31.23 -22.09
N ASP A 114 2.64 31.77 -22.27
CA ASP A 114 1.92 32.51 -21.22
C ASP A 114 1.12 31.54 -20.34
N ARG A 115 1.84 30.92 -19.39
CA ARG A 115 1.28 29.90 -18.49
C ARG A 115 0.23 30.43 -17.53
N LEU A 116 0.32 31.71 -17.15
CA LEU A 116 -0.66 32.32 -16.25
C LEU A 116 -1.98 32.52 -16.98
N SER A 117 -1.96 33.16 -18.14
CA SER A 117 -3.17 33.34 -18.96
C SER A 117 -3.79 31.99 -19.32
N ALA A 118 -2.98 30.99 -19.71
CA ALA A 118 -3.46 29.64 -19.98
C ALA A 118 -4.15 29.01 -18.75
N GLY A 119 -3.59 29.19 -17.56
CA GLY A 119 -4.19 28.72 -16.31
C GLY A 119 -5.56 29.35 -16.04
N PHE A 120 -5.70 30.67 -16.21
CA PHE A 120 -6.97 31.38 -15.99
C PHE A 120 -8.03 31.02 -17.03
N HIS A 121 -7.68 30.89 -18.31
CA HIS A 121 -8.61 30.43 -19.34
C HIS A 121 -9.06 28.98 -19.10
N GLY A 122 -8.15 28.14 -18.62
CA GLY A 122 -8.48 26.80 -18.18
C GLY A 122 -9.39 26.78 -16.95
N LEU A 123 -9.14 27.63 -15.95
CA LEU A 123 -10.03 27.78 -14.79
C LEU A 123 -11.43 28.24 -15.21
N ALA A 124 -11.53 29.23 -16.10
CA ALA A 124 -12.81 29.68 -16.66
C ALA A 124 -13.54 28.53 -17.36
N THR A 125 -12.82 27.72 -18.14
CA THR A 125 -13.39 26.52 -18.78
C THR A 125 -13.97 25.56 -17.74
N ALA A 126 -13.24 25.27 -16.66
CA ALA A 126 -13.71 24.37 -15.60
C ALA A 126 -14.97 24.90 -14.90
N LEU A 127 -14.98 26.20 -14.58
CA LEU A 127 -16.09 26.88 -13.90
C LEU A 127 -17.36 26.98 -14.77
N ILE A 128 -17.25 26.85 -16.09
CA ILE A 128 -18.39 26.86 -17.00
C ILE A 128 -18.82 25.43 -17.34
N ALA A 129 -17.90 24.60 -17.83
CA ALA A 129 -18.23 23.28 -18.39
C ALA A 129 -18.77 22.31 -17.34
N PHE A 130 -18.13 22.21 -16.17
CA PHE A 130 -18.50 21.19 -15.18
C PHE A 130 -19.85 21.43 -14.51
N PRO A 131 -20.20 22.66 -14.06
CA PRO A 131 -21.53 22.94 -13.56
C PRO A 131 -22.61 22.71 -14.62
N LEU A 132 -22.33 23.06 -15.88
CA LEU A 132 -23.29 22.90 -16.97
C LEU A 132 -23.58 21.42 -17.28
N VAL A 133 -22.56 20.55 -17.27
CA VAL A 133 -22.75 19.09 -17.33
C VAL A 133 -23.58 18.61 -16.13
N GLY A 134 -23.30 19.17 -14.95
CA GLY A 134 -24.04 18.95 -13.72
C GLY A 134 -25.54 19.21 -13.89
N GLU A 135 -25.90 20.39 -14.38
CA GLU A 135 -27.28 20.83 -14.55
C GLU A 135 -28.00 20.10 -15.66
N ALA A 136 -27.34 19.88 -16.80
CA ALA A 136 -27.90 19.11 -17.91
C ALA A 136 -28.28 17.68 -17.51
N THR A 137 -27.56 17.10 -16.55
CA THR A 137 -27.81 15.74 -16.06
C THR A 137 -28.80 15.72 -14.90
N ALA A 138 -28.58 16.54 -13.85
CA ALA A 138 -29.31 16.43 -12.59
C ALA A 138 -30.51 17.38 -12.47
N LYS A 139 -30.45 18.57 -13.08
CA LYS A 139 -31.49 19.59 -12.96
C LYS A 139 -32.49 19.53 -14.09
N PHE A 140 -32.01 19.45 -15.33
CA PHE A 140 -32.85 19.49 -16.52
C PHE A 140 -33.18 18.09 -17.08
N GLY A 141 -32.40 17.08 -16.71
CA GLY A 141 -32.65 15.69 -17.14
C GLY A 141 -32.44 15.44 -18.63
N PHE A 142 -31.73 16.32 -19.35
CA PHE A 142 -31.41 16.14 -20.77
C PHE A 142 -30.46 14.99 -21.01
N LEU A 143 -29.55 14.77 -20.06
CA LEU A 143 -28.60 13.67 -20.09
C LEU A 143 -28.99 12.63 -19.04
N THR A 144 -29.06 11.37 -19.46
CA THR A 144 -29.09 10.25 -18.51
C THR A 144 -27.82 10.25 -17.65
N PRO A 145 -27.82 9.63 -16.45
CA PRO A 145 -26.62 9.59 -15.59
C PRO A 145 -25.37 9.05 -16.31
N THR A 146 -25.55 8.05 -17.17
CA THR A 146 -24.47 7.50 -18.01
C THR A 146 -23.98 8.49 -19.05
N GLN A 147 -24.87 9.20 -19.75
CA GLN A 147 -24.49 10.25 -20.69
C GLN A 147 -23.78 11.42 -19.99
N GLY A 148 -24.23 11.80 -18.79
CA GLY A 148 -23.57 12.81 -17.95
C GLY A 148 -22.16 12.39 -17.55
N ALA A 149 -21.96 11.12 -17.17
CA ALA A 149 -20.64 10.56 -16.87
C ALA A 149 -19.71 10.56 -18.11
N VAL A 150 -20.24 10.23 -19.29
CA VAL A 150 -19.50 10.31 -20.56
C VAL A 150 -19.14 11.76 -20.89
N ALA A 151 -20.08 12.70 -20.80
CA ALA A 151 -19.83 14.12 -21.05
C ALA A 151 -18.78 14.69 -20.10
N LEU A 152 -18.85 14.35 -18.80
CA LEU A 152 -17.86 14.73 -17.80
C LEU A 152 -16.47 14.17 -18.14
N SER A 153 -16.41 12.90 -18.58
CA SER A 153 -15.16 12.24 -18.98
C SER A 153 -14.53 12.90 -20.21
N ILE A 154 -15.34 13.27 -21.21
CA ILE A 154 -14.88 13.98 -22.42
C ILE A 154 -14.34 15.36 -22.05
N ALA A 155 -15.09 16.13 -21.25
CA ALA A 155 -14.68 17.47 -20.83
C ALA A 155 -13.38 17.45 -20.02
N ALA A 156 -13.29 16.57 -19.00
CA ALA A 156 -12.09 16.41 -18.20
C ALA A 156 -10.92 15.86 -19.02
N GLY A 157 -11.17 14.87 -19.89
CA GLY A 157 -10.17 14.26 -20.76
C GLY A 157 -9.55 15.25 -21.75
N GLY A 158 -10.37 16.07 -22.41
CA GLY A 158 -9.89 17.12 -23.32
C GLY A 158 -9.02 18.15 -22.60
N ALA A 159 -9.42 18.58 -21.41
CA ALA A 159 -8.65 19.54 -20.62
C ALA A 159 -7.35 18.94 -20.03
N LEU A 160 -7.37 17.67 -19.61
CA LEU A 160 -6.19 16.95 -19.15
C LEU A 160 -5.21 16.65 -20.30
N LEU A 161 -5.72 16.35 -21.50
CA LEU A 161 -4.91 16.21 -22.70
C LEU A 161 -4.20 17.52 -23.03
N LEU A 162 -4.91 18.65 -22.93
CA LEU A 162 -4.31 19.97 -23.08
C LEU A 162 -3.22 20.22 -22.04
N ALA A 163 -3.53 19.97 -20.76
CA ALA A 163 -2.57 20.13 -19.67
C ALA A 163 -1.32 19.26 -19.88
N TRP A 164 -1.51 18.03 -20.36
CA TRP A 164 -0.42 17.13 -20.71
C TRP A 164 0.43 17.68 -21.85
N ARG A 165 -0.17 18.04 -22.99
CA ARG A 165 0.54 18.55 -24.18
C ARG A 165 1.31 19.83 -23.89
N ARG A 166 0.72 20.73 -23.09
CA ARG A 166 1.27 22.07 -22.79
C ARG A 166 2.02 22.17 -21.45
N HIS A 167 2.21 21.05 -20.75
CA HIS A 167 2.95 21.01 -19.47
C HIS A 167 2.34 21.87 -18.35
N LEU A 168 1.02 22.06 -18.35
CA LEU A 168 0.33 22.94 -17.40
C LEU A 168 -0.09 22.18 -16.14
N ARG A 169 0.83 22.03 -15.18
CA ARG A 169 0.58 21.31 -13.92
C ARG A 169 -0.61 21.90 -13.13
N GLY A 170 -0.73 23.23 -13.08
CA GLY A 170 -1.84 23.90 -12.40
C GLY A 170 -3.20 23.57 -13.02
N LEU A 171 -3.28 23.57 -14.35
CA LEU A 171 -4.50 23.20 -15.08
C LEU A 171 -4.92 21.76 -14.78
N ALA A 172 -3.97 20.83 -14.75
CA ALA A 172 -4.26 19.43 -14.42
C ALA A 172 -4.87 19.30 -13.02
N TRP A 173 -4.33 20.01 -12.02
CA TRP A 173 -4.90 20.07 -10.68
C TRP A 173 -6.32 20.62 -10.66
N THR A 174 -6.55 21.78 -11.30
CA THR A 174 -7.88 22.40 -11.36
C THR A 174 -8.90 21.46 -12.00
N MET A 175 -8.55 20.85 -13.12
CA MET A 175 -9.46 19.98 -13.88
C MET A 175 -9.75 18.67 -13.15
N THR A 176 -8.74 18.01 -12.58
CA THR A 176 -8.96 16.79 -11.80
C THR A 176 -9.82 17.06 -10.57
N SER A 177 -9.52 18.12 -9.80
CA SER A 177 -10.30 18.46 -8.61
C SER A 177 -11.75 18.81 -8.93
N ALA A 178 -11.98 19.63 -9.97
CA ALA A 178 -13.32 19.99 -10.38
C ALA A 178 -14.10 18.78 -10.93
N ALA A 179 -13.48 17.94 -11.75
CA ALA A 179 -14.13 16.72 -12.26
C ALA A 179 -14.47 15.72 -11.14
N VAL A 180 -13.60 15.57 -10.14
CA VAL A 180 -13.88 14.74 -8.94
C VAL A 180 -15.08 15.30 -8.17
N ALA A 181 -15.12 16.60 -7.91
CA ALA A 181 -16.21 17.24 -7.19
C ALA A 181 -17.54 17.09 -7.95
N THR A 182 -17.53 17.31 -9.27
CA THR A 182 -18.71 17.16 -10.12
C THR A 182 -19.17 15.71 -10.22
N ALA A 183 -18.26 14.74 -10.29
CA ALA A 183 -18.59 13.31 -10.28
C ALA A 183 -19.33 12.92 -8.99
N TRP A 184 -18.84 13.38 -7.83
CA TRP A 184 -19.50 13.17 -6.54
C TRP A 184 -20.86 13.86 -6.45
N ALA A 185 -20.94 15.13 -6.85
CA ALA A 185 -22.19 15.89 -6.85
C ALA A 185 -23.25 15.21 -7.72
N LEU A 186 -22.87 14.74 -8.91
CA LEU A 186 -23.77 14.03 -9.82
C LEU A 186 -24.17 12.64 -9.29
N ALA A 187 -23.25 11.90 -8.67
CA ALA A 187 -23.58 10.61 -8.06
C ALA A 187 -24.65 10.75 -6.98
N VAL A 188 -24.52 11.77 -6.13
CA VAL A 188 -25.50 12.09 -5.08
C VAL A 188 -26.80 12.61 -5.70
N ALA A 189 -26.74 13.56 -6.65
CA ALA A 189 -27.95 14.16 -7.21
C ALA A 189 -28.79 13.15 -8.02
N THR A 190 -28.14 12.24 -8.75
CA THR A 190 -28.83 11.26 -9.61
C THR A 190 -29.12 9.93 -8.89
N GLN A 191 -28.59 9.74 -7.67
CA GLN A 191 -28.68 8.49 -6.91
C GLN A 191 -28.15 7.26 -7.69
N ARG A 192 -27.26 7.48 -8.67
CA ARG A 192 -26.64 6.44 -9.50
C ARG A 192 -25.12 6.52 -9.36
N PHE A 193 -24.54 5.65 -8.54
CA PHE A 193 -23.14 5.76 -8.16
C PHE A 193 -22.13 5.13 -9.15
N VAL A 194 -22.52 4.03 -9.81
CA VAL A 194 -21.61 3.24 -10.67
C VAL A 194 -21.01 4.05 -11.83
N PRO A 195 -21.78 4.84 -12.61
CA PRO A 195 -21.21 5.61 -13.73
C PRO A 195 -20.13 6.59 -13.28
N TYR A 196 -20.34 7.28 -12.16
CA TYR A 196 -19.39 8.27 -11.66
C TYR A 196 -18.21 7.63 -10.92
N ALA A 197 -18.38 6.43 -10.34
CA ALA A 197 -17.26 5.63 -9.85
C ALA A 197 -16.30 5.26 -11.00
N LEU A 198 -16.83 4.89 -12.17
CA LEU A 198 -16.02 4.67 -13.38
C LEU A 198 -15.29 5.94 -13.82
N VAL A 199 -15.93 7.12 -13.76
CA VAL A 199 -15.26 8.40 -14.05
C VAL A 199 -14.08 8.63 -13.10
N LEU A 200 -14.27 8.43 -11.80
CA LEU A 200 -13.20 8.60 -10.80
C LEU A 200 -12.04 7.62 -11.02
N VAL A 201 -12.34 6.35 -11.33
CA VAL A 201 -11.34 5.34 -11.68
C VAL A 201 -10.58 5.71 -12.96
N GLY A 202 -11.30 6.20 -13.98
CA GLY A 202 -10.69 6.70 -15.22
C GLY A 202 -9.78 7.92 -14.97
N LEU A 203 -10.23 8.87 -14.15
CA LEU A 203 -9.43 10.03 -13.75
C LEU A 203 -8.18 9.62 -12.97
N ALA A 204 -8.27 8.62 -12.08
CA ALA A 204 -7.12 8.07 -11.39
C ALA A 204 -6.11 7.45 -12.38
N ALA A 205 -6.57 6.67 -13.36
CA ALA A 205 -5.71 6.09 -14.39
C ALA A 205 -5.02 7.15 -15.26
N VAL A 206 -5.76 8.17 -15.69
CA VAL A 206 -5.20 9.31 -16.46
C VAL A 206 -4.20 10.10 -15.61
N ALA A 207 -4.53 10.39 -14.35
CA ALA A 207 -3.63 11.08 -13.43
C ALA A 207 -2.35 10.27 -13.18
N GLN A 208 -2.45 8.95 -13.08
CA GLN A 208 -1.31 8.04 -12.97
C GLN A 208 -0.41 8.08 -14.22
N TRP A 209 -1.00 8.06 -15.42
CA TRP A 209 -0.26 8.28 -16.67
C TRP A 209 0.45 9.63 -16.71
N LEU A 210 -0.21 10.70 -16.26
CA LEU A 210 0.39 12.03 -16.15
C LEU A 210 1.52 12.07 -15.11
N GLY A 211 1.34 11.35 -14.00
CA GLY A 211 2.34 11.16 -12.96
C GLY A 211 3.62 10.54 -13.52
N TYR A 212 3.50 9.52 -14.36
CA TYR A 212 4.64 8.83 -14.96
C TYR A 212 5.28 9.60 -16.11
N SER A 213 4.49 10.20 -16.99
CA SER A 213 5.00 10.93 -18.16
C SER A 213 5.58 12.30 -17.82
N ARG A 214 5.07 12.98 -16.77
CA ARG A 214 5.46 14.36 -16.40
C ARG A 214 6.02 14.51 -14.99
N ARG A 215 6.22 13.41 -14.24
CA ARG A 215 6.64 13.40 -12.82
C ARG A 215 5.64 14.12 -11.89
N TRP A 216 4.36 14.14 -12.23
CA TRP A 216 3.29 14.72 -11.41
C TRP A 216 2.73 13.69 -10.42
N THR A 217 3.61 12.99 -9.70
CA THR A 217 3.27 11.83 -8.84
C THR A 217 2.26 12.14 -7.74
N VAL A 218 2.27 13.37 -7.20
CA VAL A 218 1.30 13.80 -6.18
C VAL A 218 -0.12 13.87 -6.73
N LEU A 219 -0.29 14.38 -7.95
CA LEU A 219 -1.61 14.44 -8.61
C LEU A 219 -2.15 13.03 -8.85
N ALA A 220 -1.30 12.14 -9.38
CA ALA A 220 -1.61 10.72 -9.53
C ALA A 220 -2.09 10.10 -8.23
N SER A 221 -1.32 10.29 -7.15
CA SER A 221 -1.60 9.71 -5.84
C SER A 221 -2.93 10.15 -5.29
N LEU A 222 -3.21 11.45 -5.33
CA LEU A 222 -4.46 11.97 -4.80
C LEU A 222 -5.65 11.40 -5.55
N ALA A 223 -5.60 11.37 -6.89
CA ALA A 223 -6.68 10.81 -7.69
C ALA A 223 -6.92 9.32 -7.37
N THR A 224 -5.85 8.52 -7.24
CA THR A 224 -5.94 7.11 -6.83
C THR A 224 -6.56 6.95 -5.44
N TYR A 225 -6.11 7.73 -4.45
CA TYR A 225 -6.64 7.63 -3.08
C TYR A 225 -8.10 8.10 -2.99
N VAL A 226 -8.48 9.14 -3.73
CA VAL A 226 -9.88 9.59 -3.79
C VAL A 226 -10.77 8.52 -4.42
N ALA A 227 -10.35 7.91 -5.54
CA ALA A 227 -11.09 6.79 -6.14
C ALA A 227 -11.21 5.62 -5.16
N ALA A 228 -10.11 5.27 -4.48
CA ALA A 228 -10.10 4.19 -3.50
C ALA A 228 -11.02 4.43 -2.29
N ILE A 229 -10.96 5.62 -1.68
CA ILE A 229 -11.83 5.99 -0.56
C ILE A 229 -13.29 6.01 -1.00
N THR A 230 -13.56 6.50 -2.21
CA THR A 230 -14.91 6.51 -2.78
C THR A 230 -15.45 5.09 -2.95
N LEU A 231 -14.69 4.21 -3.59
CA LEU A 231 -15.09 2.81 -3.78
C LEU A 231 -15.26 2.07 -2.44
N ALA A 232 -14.31 2.23 -1.51
CA ALA A 232 -14.42 1.63 -0.18
C ALA A 232 -15.64 2.15 0.59
N GLY A 233 -15.94 3.45 0.50
CA GLY A 233 -17.12 4.05 1.10
C GLY A 233 -18.42 3.54 0.48
N MET A 234 -18.49 3.44 -0.85
CA MET A 234 -19.63 2.85 -1.56
C MET A 234 -19.86 1.39 -1.14
N THR A 235 -18.80 0.60 -1.05
CA THR A 235 -18.86 -0.79 -0.62
C THR A 235 -19.31 -0.91 0.84
N ALA A 236 -18.79 -0.07 1.73
CA ALA A 236 -19.24 -0.02 3.13
C ALA A 236 -20.73 0.33 3.22
N ILE A 237 -21.21 1.31 2.45
CA ILE A 237 -22.64 1.68 2.44
C ILE A 237 -23.50 0.53 1.85
N ALA A 238 -23.07 -0.10 0.76
CA ALA A 238 -23.80 -1.19 0.13
C ALA A 238 -23.96 -2.42 1.05
N THR A 239 -22.96 -2.67 1.91
CA THR A 239 -22.87 -3.87 2.77
C THR A 239 -23.35 -3.63 4.20
N LEU A 240 -22.99 -2.50 4.80
CA LEU A 240 -23.25 -2.15 6.21
C LEU A 240 -24.31 -1.05 6.36
N GLY A 241 -24.90 -0.57 5.27
CA GLY A 241 -25.81 0.56 5.25
C GLY A 241 -26.99 0.40 6.23
N PRO A 242 -27.33 1.45 7.00
CA PRO A 242 -28.26 1.38 8.11
C PRO A 242 -29.71 1.04 7.69
N SER A 243 -30.06 1.24 6.43
CA SER A 243 -31.40 0.93 5.91
C SER A 243 -31.36 0.33 4.49
N GLU A 244 -32.36 -0.49 4.18
CA GLU A 244 -32.53 -1.11 2.85
C GLU A 244 -32.77 -0.05 1.75
N ARG A 245 -33.33 1.11 2.13
CA ARG A 245 -33.50 2.28 1.26
C ARG A 245 -32.19 2.86 0.72
N VAL A 246 -31.06 2.66 1.37
CA VAL A 246 -29.78 3.15 0.85
C VAL A 246 -29.04 2.07 0.06
N ARG A 247 -29.24 0.79 0.40
CA ARG A 247 -28.54 -0.33 -0.24
C ARG A 247 -28.96 -0.54 -1.69
N HIS A 248 -30.25 -0.35 -2.02
CA HIS A 248 -30.75 -0.54 -3.40
C HIS A 248 -30.20 0.48 -4.42
N LEU A 249 -29.59 1.57 -3.95
CA LEU A 249 -28.94 2.56 -4.80
C LEU A 249 -27.64 2.05 -5.43
N PHE A 250 -27.11 0.95 -4.90
CA PHE A 250 -25.88 0.33 -5.35
C PHE A 250 -26.22 -0.99 -6.04
N GLU A 251 -25.75 -1.14 -7.27
CA GLU A 251 -25.73 -2.42 -7.98
C GLU A 251 -24.46 -3.17 -7.56
N PRO A 252 -24.52 -4.17 -6.65
CA PRO A 252 -23.33 -4.70 -5.99
C PRO A 252 -22.35 -5.34 -6.97
N GLU A 253 -22.86 -6.11 -7.93
CA GLU A 253 -22.03 -6.77 -8.95
C GLU A 253 -21.32 -5.75 -9.86
N ALA A 254 -22.01 -4.65 -10.21
CA ALA A 254 -21.41 -3.59 -11.01
C ALA A 254 -20.33 -2.85 -10.22
N LEU A 255 -20.57 -2.56 -8.94
CA LEU A 255 -19.56 -1.95 -8.07
C LEU A 255 -18.33 -2.84 -7.90
N ALA A 256 -18.51 -4.16 -7.73
CA ALA A 256 -17.41 -5.12 -7.70
C ALA A 256 -16.60 -5.11 -9.00
N ALA A 257 -17.27 -5.01 -10.16
CA ALA A 257 -16.59 -4.88 -11.45
C ALA A 257 -15.76 -3.59 -11.53
N VAL A 258 -16.27 -2.46 -11.02
CA VAL A 258 -15.51 -1.19 -10.97
C VAL A 258 -14.28 -1.31 -10.08
N GLU A 259 -14.36 -1.96 -8.91
CA GLU A 259 -13.20 -2.20 -8.05
C GLU A 259 -12.13 -3.05 -8.75
N LEU A 260 -12.54 -4.08 -9.51
CA LEU A 260 -11.62 -4.89 -10.30
C LEU A 260 -10.98 -4.11 -11.46
N ILE A 261 -11.75 -3.25 -12.14
CA ILE A 261 -11.23 -2.34 -13.18
C ILE A 261 -10.19 -1.39 -12.56
N PHE A 262 -10.46 -0.85 -11.38
CA PHE A 262 -9.53 0.01 -10.65
C PHE A 262 -8.22 -0.71 -10.32
N LEU A 263 -8.28 -1.95 -9.84
CA LEU A 263 -7.11 -2.79 -9.62
C LEU A 263 -6.35 -3.06 -10.92
N ALA A 264 -7.04 -3.45 -11.98
CA ALA A 264 -6.44 -3.75 -13.28
C ALA A 264 -5.71 -2.54 -13.88
N LEU A 265 -6.33 -1.36 -13.86
CA LEU A 265 -5.73 -0.11 -14.34
C LEU A 265 -4.52 0.30 -13.50
N SER A 266 -4.62 0.17 -12.18
CA SER A 266 -3.51 0.49 -11.27
C SER A 266 -2.29 -0.40 -11.55
N LEU A 267 -2.52 -1.71 -11.71
CA LEU A 267 -1.49 -2.70 -12.05
C LEU A 267 -0.89 -2.47 -13.43
N ALA A 268 -1.72 -2.21 -14.44
CA ALA A 268 -1.26 -1.90 -15.78
C ALA A 268 -0.35 -0.66 -15.77
N GLY A 269 -0.77 0.41 -15.09
CA GLY A 269 0.04 1.61 -14.93
C GLY A 269 1.38 1.33 -14.24
N GLY A 270 1.37 0.61 -13.13
CA GLY A 270 2.61 0.22 -12.43
C GLY A 270 3.53 -0.65 -13.30
N GLY A 271 2.96 -1.60 -14.04
CA GLY A 271 3.68 -2.50 -14.95
C GLY A 271 4.32 -1.75 -16.11
N ILE A 272 3.61 -0.79 -16.72
CA ILE A 272 4.16 0.08 -17.76
C ILE A 272 5.31 0.92 -17.19
N ARG A 273 5.16 1.48 -15.99
CA ARG A 273 6.20 2.29 -15.33
C ARG A 273 7.48 1.49 -15.08
N ALA A 274 7.35 0.29 -14.51
CA ALA A 274 8.47 -0.57 -14.18
C ALA A 274 9.10 -1.26 -15.41
N GLY A 275 8.28 -1.61 -16.40
CA GLY A 275 8.69 -2.42 -17.54
C GLY A 275 9.08 -1.61 -18.77
N TRP A 276 8.26 -0.64 -19.18
CA TRP A 276 8.43 0.11 -20.45
C TRP A 276 9.17 1.43 -20.24
N LEU A 277 8.82 2.17 -19.19
CA LEU A 277 9.45 3.46 -18.89
C LEU A 277 10.74 3.32 -18.08
N GLY A 278 11.14 2.09 -17.74
CA GLY A 278 12.43 1.76 -17.11
C GLY A 278 12.68 2.42 -15.76
N GLY A 279 11.66 2.90 -15.06
CA GLY A 279 11.86 3.60 -13.79
C GLY A 279 11.52 2.77 -12.58
N GLU A 280 12.19 3.09 -11.47
CA GLU A 280 11.91 2.51 -10.17
C GLU A 280 10.52 2.94 -9.70
N LEU A 281 9.77 1.97 -9.16
CA LEU A 281 8.56 2.26 -8.39
C LEU A 281 9.01 2.79 -7.02
N GLY A 282 8.63 4.02 -6.73
CA GLY A 282 8.81 4.59 -5.41
C GLY A 282 7.81 4.03 -4.41
N ALA A 283 8.00 4.41 -3.14
CA ALA A 283 7.09 4.03 -2.05
C ALA A 283 5.64 4.49 -2.31
N ILE A 284 5.47 5.64 -2.97
CA ILE A 284 4.16 6.21 -3.31
C ILE A 284 3.43 5.31 -4.31
N GLU A 285 4.10 4.88 -5.38
CA GLU A 285 3.49 3.99 -6.38
C GLU A 285 3.16 2.61 -5.78
N ILE A 286 4.01 2.11 -4.89
CA ILE A 286 3.74 0.87 -4.15
C ILE A 286 2.50 1.05 -3.26
N ALA A 287 2.38 2.18 -2.57
CA ALA A 287 1.21 2.48 -1.75
C ALA A 287 -0.07 2.58 -2.59
N GLN A 288 -0.03 3.24 -3.75
CA GLN A 288 -1.15 3.30 -4.71
C GLN A 288 -1.62 1.90 -5.13
N LEU A 289 -0.68 1.04 -5.56
CA LEU A 289 -0.97 -0.34 -5.95
C LEU A 289 -1.54 -1.15 -4.79
N ALA A 290 -0.97 -1.01 -3.60
CA ALA A 290 -1.46 -1.68 -2.39
C ALA A 290 -2.86 -1.22 -2.02
N THR A 291 -3.17 0.08 -2.15
CA THR A 291 -4.51 0.61 -1.90
C THR A 291 -5.52 0.09 -2.91
N ALA A 292 -5.21 0.09 -4.20
CA ALA A 292 -6.10 -0.45 -5.23
C ALA A 292 -6.38 -1.95 -5.01
N ALA A 293 -5.35 -2.71 -4.63
CA ALA A 293 -5.48 -4.10 -4.25
C ALA A 293 -6.35 -4.25 -2.99
N ALA A 294 -6.10 -3.47 -1.94
CA ALA A 294 -6.87 -3.53 -0.70
C ALA A 294 -8.35 -3.29 -0.94
N VAL A 295 -8.72 -2.29 -1.74
CA VAL A 295 -10.11 -2.00 -2.09
C VAL A 295 -10.76 -3.18 -2.81
N ALA A 296 -10.15 -3.68 -3.90
CA ALA A 296 -10.73 -4.77 -4.67
C ALA A 296 -10.76 -6.12 -3.92
N VAL A 297 -9.70 -6.40 -3.14
CA VAL A 297 -9.57 -7.63 -2.36
C VAL A 297 -10.57 -7.63 -1.20
N ALA A 298 -10.69 -6.51 -0.49
CA ALA A 298 -11.55 -6.40 0.67
C ALA A 298 -13.01 -6.21 0.29
N GLY A 299 -13.32 -5.49 -0.80
CA GLY A 299 -14.67 -5.06 -1.16
C GLY A 299 -15.45 -6.05 -2.01
N ALA A 300 -14.93 -6.39 -3.20
CA ALA A 300 -15.61 -7.21 -4.21
C ALA A 300 -16.24 -8.52 -3.67
N PRO A 301 -15.61 -9.28 -2.74
CA PRO A 301 -16.22 -10.49 -2.21
C PRO A 301 -17.52 -10.28 -1.44
N TRP A 302 -17.72 -9.13 -0.81
CA TRP A 302 -18.95 -8.81 -0.08
C TRP A 302 -20.08 -8.39 -1.00
N LEU A 303 -19.71 -7.86 -2.17
CA LEU A 303 -20.65 -7.39 -3.18
C LEU A 303 -21.15 -8.51 -4.10
N VAL A 304 -20.37 -9.58 -4.25
CA VAL A 304 -20.72 -10.71 -5.14
C VAL A 304 -21.33 -11.87 -4.33
N PRO A 305 -22.46 -12.45 -4.79
CA PRO A 305 -23.07 -13.62 -4.17
C PRO A 305 -22.09 -14.78 -4.03
N ALA A 306 -22.19 -15.54 -2.93
CA ALA A 306 -21.30 -16.66 -2.62
C ALA A 306 -21.08 -17.66 -3.79
N PRO A 307 -22.11 -18.04 -4.57
CA PRO A 307 -21.95 -18.96 -5.71
C PRO A 307 -21.06 -18.42 -6.84
N ARG A 308 -20.84 -17.10 -6.92
CA ARG A 308 -20.08 -16.44 -8.00
C ARG A 308 -18.69 -15.95 -7.54
N ARG A 309 -18.35 -16.07 -6.26
CA ARG A 309 -17.04 -15.62 -5.72
C ARG A 309 -15.84 -16.33 -6.32
N TRP A 310 -16.02 -17.56 -6.81
CA TRP A 310 -14.94 -18.28 -7.50
C TRP A 310 -14.48 -17.57 -8.79
N ALA A 311 -15.36 -16.86 -9.49
CA ALA A 311 -15.02 -16.09 -10.68
C ALA A 311 -14.11 -14.89 -10.33
N LEU A 312 -14.38 -14.21 -9.20
CA LEU A 312 -13.48 -13.18 -8.67
C LEU A 312 -12.11 -13.76 -8.31
N GLY A 313 -12.10 -14.93 -7.67
CA GLY A 313 -10.85 -15.59 -7.28
C GLY A 313 -10.01 -16.06 -8.47
N THR A 314 -10.64 -16.58 -9.53
CA THR A 314 -9.93 -16.93 -10.78
C THR A 314 -9.37 -15.69 -11.48
N ALA A 315 -10.13 -14.60 -11.57
CA ALA A 315 -9.63 -13.33 -12.09
C ALA A 315 -8.43 -12.82 -11.26
N GLY A 316 -8.53 -12.86 -9.93
CA GLY A 316 -7.42 -12.53 -9.02
C GLY A 316 -6.17 -13.37 -9.25
N ALA A 317 -6.32 -14.68 -9.48
CA ALA A 317 -5.20 -15.58 -9.77
C ALA A 317 -4.51 -15.24 -11.11
N LEU A 318 -5.28 -14.93 -12.14
CA LEU A 318 -4.74 -14.50 -13.44
C LEU A 318 -3.96 -13.20 -13.30
N VAL A 319 -4.50 -12.23 -12.57
CA VAL A 319 -3.83 -10.95 -12.29
C VAL A 319 -2.57 -11.16 -11.47
N ALA A 320 -2.59 -12.06 -10.49
CA ALA A 320 -1.40 -12.45 -9.72
C ALA A 320 -0.31 -13.06 -10.60
N LEU A 321 -0.70 -13.93 -11.55
CA LEU A 321 0.22 -14.54 -12.51
C LEU A 321 0.87 -13.50 -13.41
N LEU A 322 0.11 -12.49 -13.86
CA LEU A 322 0.62 -11.36 -14.64
C LEU A 322 1.58 -10.49 -13.81
N ALA A 323 1.25 -10.21 -12.54
CA ALA A 323 2.14 -9.49 -11.64
C ALA A 323 3.45 -10.27 -11.41
N PHE A 324 3.37 -11.59 -11.25
CA PHE A 324 4.53 -12.45 -11.09
C PHE A 324 5.38 -12.55 -12.36
N SER A 325 4.78 -12.67 -13.54
CA SER A 325 5.51 -12.70 -14.81
C SER A 325 6.26 -11.38 -15.05
N ALA A 326 5.69 -10.25 -14.65
CA ALA A 326 6.36 -8.94 -14.67
C ALA A 326 7.61 -8.91 -13.76
N THR A 327 7.59 -9.57 -12.60
CA THR A 327 8.78 -9.68 -11.73
C THR A 327 9.91 -10.46 -12.40
N LEU A 328 9.58 -11.54 -13.10
CA LEU A 328 10.56 -12.38 -13.80
C LEU A 328 11.16 -11.66 -15.00
N ALA A 329 10.32 -10.94 -15.76
CA ALA A 329 10.76 -10.11 -16.87
C ALA A 329 11.70 -8.98 -16.42
N ALA A 330 11.43 -8.34 -15.28
CA ALA A 330 12.29 -7.32 -14.68
C ALA A 330 13.65 -7.91 -14.24
N GLY A 331 13.66 -9.12 -13.68
CA GLY A 331 14.89 -9.80 -13.24
C GLY A 331 15.85 -10.15 -14.38
N ARG A 332 15.36 -10.42 -15.59
CA ARG A 332 16.20 -10.77 -16.76
C ARG A 332 16.94 -9.57 -17.37
N ARG A 333 16.48 -8.35 -17.13
CA ARG A 333 17.06 -7.13 -17.73
C ARG A 333 18.21 -6.51 -16.93
N GLY A 334 18.70 -7.20 -15.90
CA GLY A 334 19.97 -6.87 -15.23
C GLY A 334 20.04 -5.51 -14.51
N ALA A 335 18.94 -4.78 -14.32
CA ALA A 335 18.96 -3.40 -13.82
C ALA A 335 18.40 -3.27 -12.39
N ARG A 336 19.10 -2.44 -11.58
CA ARG A 336 18.79 -1.57 -10.41
C ARG A 336 17.45 -1.65 -9.62
N THR A 337 16.45 -2.44 -10.00
CA THR A 337 15.05 -2.33 -9.54
C THR A 337 14.67 -3.35 -8.46
N GLU A 338 15.49 -3.54 -7.44
CA GLU A 338 15.20 -4.52 -6.38
C GLU A 338 13.88 -4.22 -5.64
N THR A 339 13.60 -2.94 -5.41
CA THR A 339 12.38 -2.47 -4.73
C THR A 339 11.13 -2.75 -5.53
N ALA A 340 11.12 -2.47 -6.84
CA ALA A 340 9.98 -2.74 -7.72
C ALA A 340 9.73 -4.25 -7.85
N ARG A 341 10.79 -5.05 -7.99
CA ARG A 341 10.71 -6.52 -8.03
C ARG A 341 10.06 -7.08 -6.76
N ARG A 342 10.47 -6.59 -5.58
CA ARG A 342 9.85 -6.98 -4.30
C ARG A 342 8.40 -6.53 -4.22
N GLY A 343 8.09 -5.29 -4.63
CA GLY A 343 6.73 -4.75 -4.61
C GLY A 343 5.74 -5.60 -5.40
N PHE A 344 6.06 -5.91 -6.66
CA PHE A 344 5.21 -6.78 -7.49
C PHE A 344 5.14 -8.22 -6.97
N ALA A 345 6.22 -8.75 -6.41
CA ALA A 345 6.22 -10.09 -5.84
C ALA A 345 5.28 -10.19 -4.62
N PHE A 346 5.32 -9.20 -3.71
CA PHE A 346 4.40 -9.16 -2.56
C PHE A 346 2.96 -8.88 -2.96
N LEU A 347 2.73 -8.02 -3.96
CA LEU A 347 1.41 -7.76 -4.50
C LEU A 347 0.82 -9.01 -5.17
N GLY A 348 1.60 -9.69 -6.03
CA GLY A 348 1.21 -10.97 -6.61
C GLY A 348 0.91 -12.01 -5.54
N LEU A 349 1.72 -12.08 -4.49
CA LEU A 349 1.47 -12.97 -3.36
C LEU A 349 0.15 -12.68 -2.64
N ALA A 350 -0.15 -11.41 -2.38
CA ALA A 350 -1.40 -10.99 -1.76
C ALA A 350 -2.60 -11.39 -2.63
N LEU A 351 -2.50 -11.24 -3.94
CA LEU A 351 -3.53 -11.66 -4.89
C LEU A 351 -3.68 -13.19 -4.97
N VAL A 352 -2.59 -13.96 -4.85
CA VAL A 352 -2.66 -15.44 -4.74
C VAL A 352 -3.40 -15.85 -3.46
N VAL A 353 -3.06 -15.24 -2.32
CA VAL A 353 -3.76 -15.50 -1.05
C VAL A 353 -5.24 -15.17 -1.21
N TRP A 354 -5.57 -14.00 -1.77
CA TRP A 354 -6.95 -13.61 -2.01
C TRP A 354 -7.70 -14.59 -2.93
N ALA A 355 -7.10 -14.98 -4.05
CA ALA A 355 -7.67 -15.95 -4.97
C ALA A 355 -7.97 -17.30 -4.29
N ALA A 356 -7.03 -17.80 -3.48
CA ALA A 356 -7.22 -19.02 -2.69
C ALA A 356 -8.35 -18.86 -1.66
N TRP A 357 -8.50 -17.67 -1.08
CA TRP A 357 -9.57 -17.34 -0.13
C TRP A 357 -10.97 -17.36 -0.74
N LEU A 358 -11.08 -17.07 -2.04
CA LEU A 358 -12.36 -17.04 -2.74
C LEU A 358 -12.73 -18.33 -3.47
N THR A 359 -11.73 -19.09 -3.92
CA THR A 359 -11.95 -20.30 -4.73
C THR A 359 -11.97 -21.58 -3.91
N LEU A 360 -11.12 -21.70 -2.88
CA LEU A 360 -10.91 -22.95 -2.18
C LEU A 360 -11.67 -22.99 -0.84
N PRO A 361 -12.26 -24.12 -0.44
CA PRO A 361 -12.74 -24.32 0.93
C PRO A 361 -11.61 -24.21 1.97
N ALA A 362 -11.96 -23.98 3.23
CA ALA A 362 -10.98 -23.69 4.29
C ALA A 362 -9.85 -24.74 4.44
N GLY A 363 -10.18 -26.04 4.38
CA GLY A 363 -9.21 -27.13 4.48
C GLY A 363 -8.18 -27.14 3.34
N PRO A 364 -8.59 -27.33 2.07
CA PRO A 364 -7.69 -27.28 0.91
C PRO A 364 -6.91 -25.97 0.82
N ARG A 365 -7.52 -24.84 1.18
CA ARG A 365 -6.87 -23.53 1.23
C ARG A 365 -5.71 -23.50 2.23
N ALA A 366 -5.94 -23.99 3.45
CA ALA A 366 -4.90 -24.06 4.48
C ALA A 366 -3.74 -24.95 4.05
N ILE A 367 -4.04 -26.15 3.52
CA ILE A 367 -3.01 -27.11 3.08
C ILE A 367 -2.23 -26.56 1.88
N GLY A 368 -2.91 -26.00 0.87
CA GLY A 368 -2.26 -25.48 -0.34
C GLY A 368 -1.35 -24.28 -0.04
N LEU A 369 -1.81 -23.32 0.77
CA LEU A 369 -0.98 -22.19 1.20
C LEU A 369 0.21 -22.64 2.07
N ALA A 370 0.00 -23.60 2.98
CA ALA A 370 1.07 -24.12 3.82
C ALA A 370 2.13 -24.88 3.01
N ALA A 371 1.70 -25.73 2.07
CA ALA A 371 2.60 -26.47 1.18
C ALA A 371 3.41 -25.53 0.28
N ALA A 372 2.76 -24.53 -0.34
CA ALA A 372 3.44 -23.52 -1.15
C ALA A 372 4.44 -22.70 -0.32
N GLY A 373 4.05 -22.29 0.89
CA GLY A 373 4.93 -21.58 1.82
C GLY A 373 6.15 -22.39 2.23
N ALA A 374 5.95 -23.67 2.57
CA ALA A 374 7.02 -24.60 2.92
C ALA A 374 7.96 -24.87 1.73
N ALA A 375 7.42 -25.01 0.51
CA ALA A 375 8.22 -25.18 -0.69
C ALA A 375 9.10 -23.95 -0.97
N LEU A 376 8.56 -22.74 -0.89
CA LEU A 376 9.34 -21.50 -1.08
C LEU A 376 10.42 -21.33 -0.01
N LEU A 377 10.15 -21.71 1.24
CA LEU A 377 11.13 -21.70 2.31
C LEU A 377 12.22 -22.75 2.09
N HIS A 378 11.86 -23.95 1.65
CA HIS A 378 12.82 -24.98 1.29
C HIS A 378 13.74 -24.52 0.16
N LEU A 379 13.18 -23.98 -0.92
CA LEU A 379 13.92 -23.42 -2.06
C LEU A 379 14.71 -22.14 -1.74
N SER A 380 14.51 -21.54 -0.56
CA SER A 380 15.29 -20.41 -0.09
C SER A 380 16.59 -20.82 0.61
N ARG A 381 16.83 -22.13 0.81
CA ARG A 381 18.04 -22.67 1.46
C ARG A 381 19.28 -22.61 0.59
N ASP A 382 19.11 -22.66 -0.73
CA ASP A 382 20.21 -22.86 -1.69
C ASP A 382 20.90 -21.57 -2.17
N GLY A 383 20.63 -20.39 -1.56
CA GLY A 383 21.28 -19.13 -1.97
C GLY A 383 20.63 -17.84 -1.47
N ALA A 384 20.92 -16.70 -2.13
CA ALA A 384 20.44 -15.34 -1.84
C ALA A 384 18.92 -15.18 -2.05
N GLY A 385 18.12 -15.92 -1.28
CA GLY A 385 16.68 -16.11 -1.45
C GLY A 385 15.81 -15.28 -0.51
N GLY A 386 16.25 -14.09 -0.07
CA GLY A 386 15.51 -13.27 0.91
C GLY A 386 14.05 -13.01 0.52
N LEU A 387 13.76 -12.79 -0.77
CA LEU A 387 12.39 -12.65 -1.26
C LEU A 387 11.58 -13.95 -1.15
N ARG A 388 12.17 -15.10 -1.55
CA ARG A 388 11.51 -16.42 -1.44
C ARG A 388 11.19 -16.76 0.00
N ALA A 389 12.12 -16.49 0.91
CA ALA A 389 11.92 -16.68 2.35
C ALA A 389 10.80 -15.77 2.88
N ALA A 390 10.76 -14.49 2.48
CA ALA A 390 9.69 -13.57 2.88
C ALA A 390 8.33 -14.04 2.37
N SER A 391 8.23 -14.40 1.09
CA SER A 391 6.99 -14.91 0.50
C SER A 391 6.53 -16.21 1.14
N GLY A 392 7.44 -17.15 1.42
CA GLY A 392 7.11 -18.40 2.09
C GLY A 392 6.59 -18.21 3.52
N LEU A 393 7.17 -17.28 4.29
CA LEU A 393 6.67 -16.92 5.62
C LEU A 393 5.27 -16.30 5.55
N LEU A 394 5.04 -15.38 4.62
CA LEU A 394 3.73 -14.75 4.43
C LEU A 394 2.65 -15.77 4.05
N LEU A 395 2.95 -16.77 3.21
CA LEU A 395 2.01 -17.84 2.88
C LEU A 395 1.68 -18.72 4.08
N LEU A 396 2.67 -19.07 4.91
CA LEU A 396 2.43 -19.82 6.14
C LEU A 396 1.57 -19.03 7.13
N LEU A 397 1.81 -17.72 7.26
CA LEU A 397 0.97 -16.85 8.09
C LEU A 397 -0.46 -16.77 7.54
N ALA A 398 -0.62 -16.63 6.22
CA ALA A 398 -1.93 -16.63 5.57
C ALA A 398 -2.70 -17.96 5.72
N ALA A 399 -1.98 -19.09 5.80
CA ALA A 399 -2.56 -20.42 6.01
C ALA A 399 -3.10 -20.63 7.44
N ALA A 400 -2.61 -19.85 8.42
CA ALA A 400 -3.00 -20.02 9.83
C ALA A 400 -4.49 -19.74 10.08
N ALA A 401 -5.06 -18.72 9.43
CA ALA A 401 -6.47 -18.38 9.58
C ALA A 401 -7.44 -19.48 9.08
N PRO A 402 -7.36 -19.96 7.81
CA PRO A 402 -8.26 -21.00 7.33
C PRO A 402 -8.00 -22.38 7.94
N SER A 403 -6.81 -22.63 8.51
CA SER A 403 -6.51 -23.89 9.20
C SER A 403 -7.28 -24.08 10.52
N GLY A 404 -7.91 -23.03 11.05
CA GLY A 404 -8.52 -23.04 12.38
C GLY A 404 -7.51 -22.95 13.53
N LEU A 405 -6.22 -22.76 13.25
CA LEU A 405 -5.16 -22.63 14.26
C LEU A 405 -5.42 -21.49 15.23
N LEU A 406 -5.78 -20.29 14.74
CA LEU A 406 -6.05 -19.13 15.59
C LEU A 406 -7.23 -19.38 16.54
N GLY A 407 -8.32 -19.97 16.04
CA GLY A 407 -9.46 -20.37 16.86
C GLY A 407 -9.13 -21.47 17.86
N THR A 408 -8.18 -22.36 17.52
CA THR A 408 -7.68 -23.41 18.43
C THR A 408 -6.83 -22.83 19.54
N ILE A 409 -5.93 -21.89 19.21
CA ILE A 409 -5.12 -21.14 20.20
C ILE A 409 -6.04 -20.40 21.18
N HIS A 410 -7.03 -19.67 20.66
CA HIS A 410 -7.99 -18.96 21.49
C HIS A 410 -8.77 -19.90 22.41
N ARG A 411 -9.32 -21.01 21.88
CA ARG A 411 -10.07 -21.99 22.67
C ARG A 411 -9.25 -22.71 23.73
N GLY A 412 -8.03 -23.12 23.39
CA GLY A 412 -7.15 -23.84 24.30
C GLY A 412 -6.61 -22.95 25.42
N LEU A 413 -6.09 -21.78 25.08
CA LEU A 413 -5.33 -20.96 26.02
C LEU A 413 -6.16 -19.88 26.74
N PHE A 414 -7.27 -19.40 26.15
CA PHE A 414 -7.95 -18.20 26.64
C PHE A 414 -9.48 -18.35 26.83
N ALA A 415 -10.18 -19.22 26.09
CA ALA A 415 -11.65 -19.26 26.13
C ALA A 415 -12.20 -19.85 27.45
N PRO A 416 -13.31 -19.34 28.03
CA PRO A 416 -13.84 -19.85 29.29
C PRO A 416 -14.29 -21.32 29.23
N HIS A 417 -14.89 -21.73 28.11
CA HIS A 417 -15.36 -23.10 27.89
C HIS A 417 -14.75 -23.66 26.60
N PRO A 418 -14.10 -24.84 26.64
CA PRO A 418 -13.59 -25.48 25.44
C PRO A 418 -14.78 -26.05 24.64
N GLY A 419 -15.36 -25.23 23.77
CA GLY A 419 -16.44 -25.68 22.89
C GLY A 419 -15.98 -26.80 21.95
N ALA A 420 -16.87 -27.78 21.70
CA ALA A 420 -16.68 -28.87 20.76
C ALA A 420 -16.63 -28.32 19.32
N GLY A 421 -15.42 -28.11 18.82
CA GLY A 421 -15.18 -27.83 17.42
C GLY A 421 -13.96 -28.62 17.00
N ALA A 422 -14.13 -29.54 16.04
CA ALA A 422 -13.05 -30.38 15.54
C ALA A 422 -11.87 -29.49 15.13
N PRO A 423 -10.68 -29.62 15.75
CA PRO A 423 -9.50 -29.06 15.14
C PRO A 423 -9.32 -29.78 13.80
N GLY A 424 -9.05 -29.03 12.73
CA GLY A 424 -8.50 -29.61 11.51
C GLY A 424 -7.08 -30.09 11.81
N ALA A 425 -6.92 -31.13 12.63
CA ALA A 425 -5.65 -31.60 13.18
C ALA A 425 -4.63 -31.90 12.07
N ALA A 426 -5.10 -32.38 10.92
CA ALA A 426 -4.29 -32.56 9.72
C ALA A 426 -3.78 -31.24 9.11
N CYS A 427 -4.60 -30.18 9.09
CA CYS A 427 -4.19 -28.84 8.60
C CYS A 427 -3.20 -28.18 9.56
N ILE A 428 -3.38 -28.35 10.87
CA ILE A 428 -2.46 -27.86 11.90
C ILE A 428 -1.14 -28.62 11.83
N ALA A 429 -1.17 -29.95 11.72
CA ALA A 429 0.01 -30.78 11.56
C ALA A 429 0.80 -30.43 10.29
N ALA A 430 0.14 -30.22 9.15
CA ALA A 430 0.80 -29.80 7.91
C ALA A 430 1.48 -28.42 8.03
N LEU A 431 0.84 -27.47 8.72
CA LEU A 431 1.39 -26.12 8.94
C LEU A 431 2.58 -26.15 9.91
N VAL A 432 2.49 -26.95 10.98
CA VAL A 432 3.57 -27.14 11.97
C VAL A 432 4.76 -27.86 11.36
N LEU A 433 4.53 -28.97 10.65
CA LEU A 433 5.59 -29.75 9.99
C LEU A 433 6.23 -28.96 8.85
N GLY A 434 5.42 -28.23 8.07
CA GLY A 434 5.89 -27.34 7.00
C GLY A 434 6.76 -26.20 7.55
N ALA A 435 6.33 -25.52 8.61
CA ALA A 435 7.08 -24.43 9.23
C ALA A 435 8.40 -24.91 9.87
N VAL A 436 8.38 -25.99 10.66
CA VAL A 436 9.56 -26.51 11.36
C VAL A 436 10.57 -27.13 10.38
N GLY A 437 10.08 -27.83 9.35
CA GLY A 437 10.92 -28.56 8.40
C GLY A 437 11.56 -27.71 7.31
N SER A 438 11.01 -26.54 6.98
CA SER A 438 11.44 -25.71 5.84
C SER A 438 12.22 -24.44 6.20
N LEU A 439 12.21 -24.00 7.47
CA LEU A 439 12.92 -22.78 7.90
C LEU A 439 14.45 -22.86 7.62
N PRO A 440 15.05 -21.84 6.94
CA PRO A 440 16.49 -21.78 6.75
C PRO A 440 17.23 -21.38 8.04
N PRO A 441 18.45 -21.91 8.31
CA PRO A 441 19.26 -21.45 9.44
C PRO A 441 19.64 -19.97 9.33
N LEU A 442 19.65 -19.25 10.45
CA LEU A 442 20.09 -17.85 10.52
C LEU A 442 21.63 -17.76 10.48
N ARG A 443 22.17 -16.97 9.54
CA ARG A 443 23.62 -16.71 9.41
C ARG A 443 24.02 -15.46 10.18
N GLY A 444 25.29 -15.39 10.60
CA GLY A 444 25.79 -14.54 11.70
C GLY A 444 25.31 -13.08 11.77
N ALA A 445 25.29 -12.35 10.65
CA ALA A 445 24.91 -10.93 10.59
C ALA A 445 23.39 -10.67 10.69
N ASP A 446 22.55 -11.68 10.43
CA ASP A 446 21.09 -11.55 10.34
C ASP A 446 20.37 -11.92 11.66
N ARG A 447 21.04 -11.88 12.80
CA ARG A 447 20.44 -12.26 14.11
C ARG A 447 19.72 -11.11 14.84
N GLY A 448 19.72 -9.90 14.27
CA GLY A 448 19.12 -8.70 14.86
C GLY A 448 17.61 -8.56 14.60
N TRP A 449 16.93 -7.72 15.40
CA TRP A 449 15.49 -7.39 15.27
C TRP A 449 15.18 -6.59 13.99
N SER A 450 16.20 -6.04 13.34
CA SER A 450 16.09 -5.04 12.28
C SER A 450 15.65 -5.58 10.93
N THR A 451 15.59 -6.90 10.74
CA THR A 451 15.20 -7.49 9.46
C THR A 451 13.73 -7.93 9.47
N PRO A 452 12.87 -7.44 8.57
CA PRO A 452 11.45 -7.84 8.51
C PRO A 452 11.23 -9.35 8.34
N LEU A 453 12.23 -10.05 7.79
CA LEU A 453 12.27 -11.51 7.71
C LEU A 453 12.26 -12.18 9.09
N ASN A 454 12.98 -11.65 10.07
CA ASN A 454 13.06 -12.22 11.42
C ASN A 454 11.76 -12.01 12.17
N VAL A 455 11.07 -10.88 11.95
CA VAL A 455 9.73 -10.64 12.47
C VAL A 455 8.75 -11.68 11.93
N GLY A 456 8.74 -11.92 10.61
CA GLY A 456 7.90 -12.97 10.01
C GLY A 456 8.19 -14.37 10.58
N ARG A 457 9.48 -14.71 10.77
CA ARG A 457 9.89 -15.97 11.41
C ARG A 457 9.42 -16.07 12.86
N LEU A 458 9.52 -14.99 13.63
CA LEU A 458 9.04 -14.92 15.02
C LEU A 458 7.56 -15.24 15.10
N PHE A 459 6.74 -14.64 14.25
CA PHE A 459 5.30 -14.89 14.20
C PHE A 459 4.97 -16.33 13.84
N VAL A 460 5.63 -16.90 12.82
CA VAL A 460 5.42 -18.30 12.44
C VAL A 460 5.78 -19.24 13.59
N VAL A 461 6.92 -19.04 14.25
CA VAL A 461 7.34 -19.87 15.40
C VAL A 461 6.38 -19.70 16.57
N ALA A 462 5.94 -18.47 16.86
CA ALA A 462 4.97 -18.19 17.92
C ALA A 462 3.64 -18.92 17.68
N LEU A 463 3.12 -18.88 16.45
CA LEU A 463 1.89 -19.59 16.07
C LEU A 463 2.02 -21.10 16.22
N VAL A 464 3.16 -21.67 15.81
CA VAL A 464 3.42 -23.10 15.95
C VAL A 464 3.48 -23.53 17.42
N LEU A 465 4.24 -22.80 18.25
CA LEU A 465 4.37 -23.12 19.68
C LEU A 465 3.06 -22.93 20.44
N ALA A 466 2.36 -21.82 20.20
CA ALA A 466 1.06 -21.54 20.82
C ALA A 466 0.01 -22.56 20.37
N GLY A 467 0.02 -22.95 19.10
CA GLY A 467 -0.84 -23.99 18.55
C GLY A 467 -0.63 -25.34 19.20
N ALA A 468 0.63 -25.78 19.33
CA ALA A 468 0.98 -27.04 19.99
C ALA A 468 0.56 -27.04 21.47
N ALA A 469 0.81 -25.95 22.19
CA ALA A 469 0.39 -25.79 23.58
C ALA A 469 -1.14 -25.83 23.71
N ALA A 470 -1.87 -25.12 22.85
CA ALA A 470 -3.33 -25.12 22.86
C ALA A 470 -3.93 -26.50 22.57
N LEU A 471 -3.36 -27.24 21.61
CA LEU A 471 -3.76 -28.62 21.32
C LEU A 471 -3.53 -29.55 22.50
N ALA A 472 -2.37 -29.44 23.18
CA ALA A 472 -2.09 -30.22 24.37
C ALA A 472 -3.11 -29.93 25.49
N VAL A 473 -3.44 -28.66 25.72
CA VAL A 473 -4.47 -28.27 26.70
C VAL A 473 -5.83 -28.87 26.35
N LEU A 474 -6.27 -28.76 25.09
CA LEU A 474 -7.56 -29.29 24.66
C LEU A 474 -7.61 -30.84 24.73
N ALA A 475 -6.53 -31.52 24.35
CA ALA A 475 -6.44 -32.98 24.42
C ALA A 475 -6.49 -33.49 25.86
N ILE A 476 -5.73 -32.86 26.77
CA ILE A 476 -5.71 -33.25 28.19
C ILE A 476 -7.05 -32.90 28.86
N ALA A 477 -7.62 -31.72 28.58
CA ALA A 477 -8.89 -31.30 29.17
C ALA A 477 -10.06 -32.21 28.74
N SER A 478 -10.08 -32.63 27.47
CA SER A 478 -11.10 -33.56 26.96
C SER A 478 -10.94 -34.97 27.52
N ALA A 479 -9.70 -35.47 27.66
CA ALA A 479 -9.45 -36.79 28.24
C ALA A 479 -9.75 -36.84 29.75
N ALA A 480 -9.51 -35.75 30.48
CA ALA A 480 -9.61 -35.72 31.95
C ALA A 480 -10.98 -35.28 32.49
N GLY A 481 -11.93 -34.87 31.63
CA GLY A 481 -13.21 -34.31 32.08
C GLY A 481 -13.03 -33.08 32.98
N ALA A 482 -12.01 -32.26 32.68
CA ALA A 482 -11.49 -31.26 33.60
C ALA A 482 -12.51 -30.13 33.90
N GLY A 483 -12.83 -29.92 35.18
CA GLY A 483 -13.57 -28.74 35.64
C GLY A 483 -12.78 -27.43 35.48
N ALA A 484 -13.46 -26.28 35.57
CA ALA A 484 -12.91 -24.96 35.27
C ALA A 484 -11.59 -24.63 36.01
N ALA A 485 -11.45 -25.03 37.27
CA ALA A 485 -10.22 -24.81 38.06
C ALA A 485 -9.01 -25.59 37.50
N TRP A 486 -9.21 -26.84 37.09
CA TRP A 486 -8.16 -27.68 36.51
C TRP A 486 -7.72 -27.18 35.12
N LEU A 487 -8.68 -26.68 34.34
CA LEU A 487 -8.41 -26.09 33.03
C LEU A 487 -7.52 -24.84 33.14
N SER A 488 -7.71 -24.01 34.17
CA SER A 488 -6.87 -22.84 34.37
C SER A 488 -5.43 -23.22 34.69
N THR A 489 -5.21 -24.17 35.61
CA THR A 489 -3.87 -24.67 35.94
C THR A 489 -3.17 -25.30 34.74
N LEU A 490 -3.90 -26.06 33.92
CA LEU A 490 -3.38 -26.68 32.71
C LEU A 490 -2.89 -25.62 31.68
N ARG A 491 -3.61 -24.51 31.53
CA ARG A 491 -3.19 -23.37 30.70
C ARG A 491 -1.93 -22.70 31.21
N THR A 492 -1.83 -22.51 32.52
CA THR A 492 -0.66 -21.90 33.16
C THR A 492 0.58 -22.78 32.99
N ALA A 493 0.43 -24.09 33.17
CA ALA A 493 1.49 -25.07 32.88
C ALA A 493 1.88 -25.08 31.39
N ALA A 494 0.91 -24.98 30.47
CA ALA A 494 1.18 -24.94 29.04
C ALA A 494 1.93 -23.67 28.60
N LEU A 495 1.60 -22.51 29.16
CA LEU A 495 2.32 -21.24 28.92
C LEU A 495 3.75 -21.29 29.47
N ALA A 496 3.94 -21.89 30.65
CA ALA A 496 5.26 -22.13 31.23
C ALA A 496 6.10 -23.08 30.36
N ALA A 497 5.53 -24.19 29.89
CA ALA A 497 6.18 -25.13 28.98
C ALA A 497 6.53 -24.48 27.64
N LEU A 498 5.66 -23.62 27.09
CA LEU A 498 5.92 -22.84 25.88
C LEU A 498 7.13 -21.91 26.06
N ALA A 499 7.21 -21.19 27.18
CA ALA A 499 8.34 -20.32 27.49
C ALA A 499 9.67 -21.09 27.55
N LEU A 500 9.67 -22.27 28.16
CA LEU A 500 10.85 -23.15 28.22
C LEU A 500 11.21 -23.73 26.85
N ALA A 501 10.22 -24.15 26.07
CA ALA A 501 10.43 -24.65 24.70
C ALA A 501 11.00 -23.55 23.78
N ALA A 502 10.50 -22.32 23.89
CA ALA A 502 11.03 -21.15 23.18
C ALA A 502 12.49 -20.86 23.54
N ALA A 503 12.84 -20.92 24.83
CA ALA A 503 14.22 -20.75 25.30
C ALA A 503 15.15 -21.86 24.81
N GLY A 504 14.71 -23.12 24.86
CA GLY A 504 15.46 -24.27 24.37
C GLY A 504 15.69 -24.24 22.86
N LEU A 505 14.62 -23.99 22.08
CA LEU A 505 14.69 -23.88 20.62
C LEU A 505 15.57 -22.69 20.17
N GLY A 506 15.58 -21.59 20.94
CA GLY A 506 16.46 -20.43 20.72
C GLY A 506 17.96 -20.74 20.65
N ARG A 507 18.39 -21.93 21.12
CA ARG A 507 19.78 -22.38 21.01
C ARG A 507 20.15 -22.84 19.60
N ALA A 508 19.19 -23.36 18.84
CA ALA A 508 19.42 -23.82 17.48
C ALA A 508 19.51 -22.62 16.51
N PRO A 509 20.47 -22.58 15.56
CA PRO A 509 20.60 -21.49 14.61
C PRO A 509 19.36 -21.31 13.70
N ARG A 510 18.54 -22.36 13.55
CA ARG A 510 17.26 -22.33 12.81
C ARG A 510 16.16 -21.58 13.55
N PHE A 511 16.15 -21.65 14.88
CA PHE A 511 15.10 -21.10 15.74
C PHE A 511 15.64 -20.03 16.69
N ALA A 512 16.77 -19.38 16.38
CA ALA A 512 17.39 -18.43 17.29
C ALA A 512 16.43 -17.30 17.73
N VAL A 513 15.51 -16.91 16.84
CA VAL A 513 14.44 -15.92 17.09
C VAL A 513 13.40 -16.41 18.11
N ALA A 514 13.24 -17.73 18.29
CA ALA A 514 12.35 -18.31 19.31
C ALA A 514 12.75 -17.89 20.73
N GLY A 515 14.05 -17.66 20.99
CA GLY A 515 14.52 -17.20 22.30
C GLY A 515 13.90 -15.87 22.72
N TRP A 516 13.43 -15.04 21.77
CA TRP A 516 12.76 -13.77 22.08
C TRP A 516 11.31 -13.96 22.52
N LEU A 517 10.68 -15.10 22.22
CA LEU A 517 9.34 -15.42 22.70
C LEU A 517 9.32 -15.77 24.19
N LEU A 518 10.49 -15.98 24.81
CA LEU A 518 10.60 -16.29 26.22
C LEU A 518 9.94 -15.21 27.10
N TYR A 519 10.33 -13.94 26.92
CA TYR A 519 9.81 -12.85 27.75
C TYR A 519 8.32 -12.60 27.53
N PRO A 520 7.82 -12.47 26.28
CA PRO A 520 6.38 -12.35 26.03
C PRO A 520 5.56 -13.51 26.60
N ALA A 521 6.03 -14.76 26.46
CA ALA A 521 5.33 -15.92 27.00
C ALA A 521 5.24 -15.89 28.54
N LEU A 522 6.33 -15.51 29.22
CA LEU A 522 6.34 -15.32 30.67
C LEU A 522 5.44 -14.16 31.10
N THR A 523 5.44 -13.04 30.37
CA THR A 523 4.57 -11.90 30.67
C THR A 523 3.10 -12.29 30.54
N VAL A 524 2.71 -12.95 29.45
CA VAL A 524 1.32 -13.42 29.25
C VAL A 524 0.93 -14.43 30.34
N GLY A 525 1.79 -15.39 30.65
CA GLY A 525 1.56 -16.35 31.73
C GLY A 525 1.41 -15.69 33.10
N GLY A 526 2.24 -14.69 33.41
CA GLY A 526 2.18 -13.94 34.66
C GLY A 526 0.91 -13.09 34.79
N VAL A 527 0.54 -12.35 33.74
CA VAL A 527 -0.70 -11.56 33.71
C VAL A 527 -1.92 -12.46 33.86
N LYS A 528 -1.95 -13.60 33.17
CA LYS A 528 -3.04 -14.59 33.28
C LYS A 528 -3.13 -15.17 34.69
N LEU A 529 -2.00 -15.51 35.31
CA LEU A 529 -1.96 -16.03 36.68
C LEU A 529 -2.55 -15.01 37.67
N LEU A 530 -2.22 -13.72 37.53
CA LEU A 530 -2.74 -12.64 38.39
C LEU A 530 -4.24 -12.38 38.20
N LEU A 531 -4.73 -12.42 36.96
CA LEU A 531 -6.10 -12.02 36.64
C LEU A 531 -7.11 -13.17 36.73
N GLU A 532 -6.70 -14.41 36.45
CA GLU A 532 -7.61 -15.56 36.33
C GLU A 532 -7.36 -16.60 37.43
N ASP A 533 -6.12 -17.08 37.59
CA ASP A 533 -5.80 -18.16 38.54
C ASP A 533 -6.00 -17.73 40.00
N LEU A 534 -5.70 -16.48 40.36
CA LEU A 534 -5.94 -15.95 41.71
C LEU A 534 -7.43 -15.75 42.05
N ARG A 535 -8.28 -15.57 41.04
CA ARG A 535 -9.72 -15.30 41.24
C ARG A 535 -10.57 -16.56 41.25
N VAL A 536 -10.19 -17.57 40.46
CA VAL A 536 -11.00 -18.77 40.20
C VAL A 536 -10.37 -20.03 40.82
N GLY A 537 -9.09 -19.99 41.19
CA GLY A 537 -8.33 -21.15 41.66
C GLY A 537 -8.72 -21.63 43.07
N ARG A 538 -8.83 -22.96 43.23
CA ARG A 538 -8.84 -23.60 44.56
C ARG A 538 -7.41 -23.60 45.15
N PRO A 539 -7.23 -23.65 46.47
CA PRO A 539 -5.90 -23.57 47.11
C PRO A 539 -4.86 -24.55 46.54
N ALA A 540 -5.25 -25.82 46.32
CA ALA A 540 -4.36 -26.85 45.76
C ALA A 540 -3.94 -26.58 44.30
N THR A 541 -4.86 -26.11 43.45
CA THR A 541 -4.58 -25.77 42.04
C THR A 541 -3.72 -24.52 41.90
N LEU A 542 -3.83 -23.59 42.86
CA LEU A 542 -3.07 -22.34 42.90
C LEU A 542 -1.61 -22.59 43.28
N VAL A 543 -1.34 -23.47 44.26
CA VAL A 543 0.03 -23.90 44.61
C VAL A 543 0.73 -24.54 43.40
N LEU A 544 0.02 -25.40 42.65
CA LEU A 544 0.59 -26.04 41.46
C LEU A 544 0.88 -25.05 40.33
N SER A 545 -0.04 -24.11 40.04
CA SER A 545 0.20 -23.03 39.07
C SER A 545 1.41 -22.18 39.45
N LEU A 546 1.53 -21.80 40.72
CA LEU A 546 2.62 -20.96 41.22
C LEU A 546 3.97 -21.68 41.17
N ALA A 547 4.00 -22.97 41.54
CA ALA A 547 5.20 -23.79 41.49
C ALA A 547 5.70 -23.98 40.04
N MET A 548 4.80 -24.30 39.10
CA MET A 548 5.15 -24.49 37.69
C MET A 548 5.66 -23.19 37.04
N PHE A 549 5.00 -22.06 37.31
CA PHE A 549 5.41 -20.76 36.79
C PHE A 549 6.73 -20.28 37.43
N GLY A 550 6.90 -20.48 38.74
CA GLY A 550 8.13 -20.17 39.47
C GLY A 550 9.33 -20.99 38.99
N LEU A 551 9.15 -22.29 38.75
CA LEU A 551 10.18 -23.15 38.16
C LEU A 551 10.59 -22.66 36.77
N ALA A 552 9.61 -22.24 35.95
CA ALA A 552 9.88 -21.69 34.63
C ALA A 552 10.70 -20.40 34.69
N LEU A 553 10.39 -19.48 35.62
CA LEU A 553 11.17 -18.24 35.83
C LEU A 553 12.63 -18.51 36.22
N ILE A 554 12.91 -19.58 36.97
CA ILE A 554 14.26 -19.96 37.39
C ILE A 554 15.02 -20.65 36.24
N ALA A 555 14.35 -21.56 35.52
CA ALA A 555 14.98 -22.38 34.48
C ALA A 555 15.20 -21.60 33.16
N ALA A 556 14.26 -20.74 32.77
CA ALA A 556 14.28 -20.03 31.51
C ALA A 556 15.55 -19.17 31.27
N PRO A 557 16.00 -18.32 32.21
CA PRO A 557 17.21 -17.52 32.02
C PRO A 557 18.49 -18.37 31.96
N ARG A 558 18.51 -19.54 32.62
CA ARG A 558 19.65 -20.47 32.57
C ARG A 558 19.73 -21.16 31.20
N LEU A 559 18.57 -21.56 30.67
CA LEU A 559 18.43 -22.14 29.33
C LEU A 559 18.73 -21.14 28.20
N ALA A 560 18.53 -19.85 28.42
CA ALA A 560 18.84 -18.80 27.45
C ALA A 560 20.34 -18.46 27.35
N ARG A 561 21.15 -18.74 28.40
CA ARG A 561 22.60 -18.47 28.41
C ARG A 561 23.35 -19.46 27.51
N ARG A 562 24.14 -18.95 26.55
CA ARG A 562 25.09 -19.77 25.79
C ARG A 562 26.38 -19.97 26.59
N PRO A 563 26.99 -21.17 26.59
CA PRO A 563 28.32 -21.35 27.15
C PRO A 563 29.35 -20.55 26.33
N SER A 564 30.19 -19.77 27.00
CA SER A 564 31.29 -19.04 26.38
C SER A 564 32.31 -20.02 25.76
N PRO A 565 32.88 -19.73 24.57
CA PRO A 565 33.81 -20.62 23.87
C PRO A 565 35.21 -20.76 24.53
N ALA A 566 35.40 -20.31 25.77
CA ALA A 566 36.70 -20.27 26.44
C ALA A 566 37.15 -21.61 27.07
N GLY A 567 36.38 -22.70 26.95
CA GLY A 567 36.66 -23.96 27.65
C GLY A 567 37.37 -25.06 26.84
N ARG A 568 37.81 -24.82 25.60
CA ARG A 568 38.41 -25.87 24.74
C ARG A 568 39.92 -25.78 24.53
N GLY A 569 40.62 -24.91 25.26
CA GLY A 569 42.07 -24.71 25.11
C GLY A 569 42.96 -25.24 26.24
N ALA A 570 42.43 -25.90 27.27
CA ALA A 570 43.20 -26.24 28.47
C ALA A 570 43.19 -27.75 28.81
N ALA A 571 43.29 -28.61 27.80
CA ALA A 571 43.50 -30.05 28.00
C ALA A 571 44.31 -30.66 26.84
N SER A 572 45.47 -30.07 26.54
CA SER A 572 46.56 -30.72 25.82
C SER A 572 47.84 -29.93 26.08
N SER A 573 48.44 -30.16 27.24
CA SER A 573 49.85 -29.91 27.52
C SER A 573 50.40 -31.15 28.17
#